data_AF-A0A7W0KRV3-F1
#
_entry.id   AF-A0A7W0KRV3-F1
#
_cell.length_a   1.000
_cell.length_b   1.000
_cell.length_c   1.000
_cell.angle_alpha   90.00
_cell.angle_beta   90.00
_cell.angle_gamma   90.00
#
_symmetry.space_group_name_H-M   'P 1'
#
loop_
_entity.id
_entity.type
_entity.pdbx_description
1 polymer ?
#
loop_
_entity_poly.entity_id
_entity_poly.type
_entity_poly.pdbx_seq_one_letter_code
_entity_poly.pdbx_strand_id
1 'polypeptide(L)'
;MADLWPGDLGAAAAEATYLTLFVVCVVLAALLVIHTARTAVHRRVWLATGAAVLVLAAFTTPALGTLWFVAFPLLASVFPDGRFVPRWTVVPVVLCVVPATIELVSPGAWSDQPWWTYFAVSQLLFLAAQVHRYRRRATTEERESVRWIILGTLVTMACYAAIAAAWGGDVGEESDWSLAASNLALLPIALGVAAGVVRPGGLDVDRALHLTVAGWVGVPVLAATYAVPSTLLGGWWGAAAVGAVAWPVGLLGRRVADWVVYR
;
A
#
# COMPACT_ATOMS: atom_id res chain seq x y z
N MET A 1 25.91 -9.51 0.03
CA MET A 1 25.68 -8.14 -0.48
C MET A 1 25.89 -7.06 0.59
N ALA A 2 25.81 -7.40 1.88
CA ALA A 2 26.01 -6.46 3.00
C ALA A 2 27.44 -5.87 3.13
N ASP A 3 28.49 -6.57 2.70
CA ASP A 3 29.89 -6.14 2.89
C ASP A 3 30.45 -5.18 1.81
N LEU A 4 29.62 -4.71 0.88
CA LEU A 4 30.10 -3.91 -0.26
C LEU A 4 30.23 -2.41 0.02
N TRP A 5 29.66 -1.91 1.13
CA TRP A 5 29.68 -0.48 1.47
C TRP A 5 30.10 -0.25 2.92
N PRO A 6 30.84 0.83 3.20
CA PRO A 6 31.16 1.20 4.58
C PRO A 6 29.86 1.51 5.34
N GLY A 7 29.79 1.03 6.59
CA GLY A 7 28.55 1.04 7.39
C GLY A 7 28.03 2.45 7.73
N ASP A 8 28.87 3.47 7.63
CA ASP A 8 28.50 4.88 7.80
C ASP A 8 27.54 5.39 6.71
N LEU A 9 27.70 4.92 5.46
CA LEU A 9 26.83 5.30 4.34
C LEU A 9 25.42 4.71 4.48
N GLY A 10 25.31 3.49 4.99
CA GLY A 10 24.02 2.83 5.22
C GLY A 10 23.18 3.60 6.22
N ALA A 11 23.74 3.87 7.41
CA ALA A 11 23.09 4.64 8.45
C ALA A 11 22.67 6.05 7.97
N ALA A 12 23.57 6.76 7.29
CA ALA A 12 23.27 8.08 6.73
C ALA A 12 22.13 8.03 5.70
N ALA A 13 22.06 6.98 4.87
CA ALA A 13 20.97 6.78 3.93
C ALA A 13 19.63 6.48 4.62
N ALA A 14 19.63 5.66 5.67
CA ALA A 14 18.43 5.38 6.47
C ALA A 14 17.88 6.66 7.12
N GLU A 15 18.76 7.48 7.73
CA GLU A 15 18.37 8.77 8.31
C GLU A 15 17.84 9.75 7.26
N ALA A 16 18.54 9.90 6.14
CA ALA A 16 18.15 10.82 5.08
C ALA A 16 16.80 10.44 4.44
N THR A 17 16.56 9.16 4.20
CA THR A 17 15.29 8.67 3.65
C THR A 17 14.15 8.80 4.65
N TYR A 18 14.40 8.57 5.94
CA TYR A 18 13.41 8.81 7.00
C TYR A 18 13.04 10.30 7.10
N LEU A 19 14.03 11.20 7.13
CA LEU A 19 13.78 12.65 7.15
C LEU A 19 13.00 13.10 5.92
N THR A 20 13.32 12.56 4.74
CA THR A 20 12.59 12.82 3.50
C THR A 20 11.14 12.39 3.62
N LEU A 21 10.88 11.15 4.07
CA LEU A 21 9.53 10.64 4.30
C LEU A 21 8.76 11.51 5.29
N PHE A 22 9.37 11.88 6.42
CA PHE A 22 8.79 12.74 7.44
C PHE A 22 8.33 14.08 6.85
N VAL A 23 9.24 14.79 6.16
CA VAL A 23 8.94 16.09 5.55
C VAL A 23 7.84 15.97 4.52
N VAL A 24 7.91 14.96 3.65
CA VAL A 24 6.87 14.71 2.63
C VAL A 24 5.52 14.48 3.29
N CYS A 25 5.42 13.59 4.28
CA CYS A 25 4.16 13.28 4.95
C CYS A 25 3.56 14.50 5.66
N VAL A 26 4.37 15.32 6.34
CA VAL A 26 3.92 16.55 7.00
C VAL A 26 3.40 17.57 6.00
N VAL A 27 4.14 17.80 4.91
CA VAL A 27 3.75 18.75 3.86
C VAL A 27 2.46 18.28 3.18
N LEU A 28 2.36 17.00 2.81
CA LEU A 28 1.16 16.43 2.22
C LEU A 28 -0.04 16.53 3.17
N ALA A 29 0.13 16.25 4.46
CA ALA A 29 -0.94 16.36 5.44
C ALA A 29 -1.46 17.81 5.56
N ALA A 30 -0.55 18.79 5.60
CA ALA A 30 -0.91 20.21 5.61
C ALA A 30 -1.67 20.60 4.32
N LEU A 31 -1.18 20.15 3.15
CA LEU A 31 -1.84 20.39 1.87
C LEU A 31 -3.26 19.79 1.83
N LEU A 32 -3.44 18.56 2.33
CA LEU A 32 -4.74 17.90 2.43
C LEU A 32 -5.73 18.71 3.28
N VAL A 33 -5.29 19.16 4.45
CA VAL A 33 -6.13 19.95 5.38
C VAL A 33 -6.51 21.29 4.74
N ILE A 34 -5.54 22.01 4.16
CA ILE A 34 -5.77 23.31 3.53
C ILE A 34 -6.70 23.15 2.31
N HIS A 35 -6.46 22.15 1.46
CA HIS A 35 -7.29 21.89 0.29
C HIS A 35 -8.73 21.56 0.69
N THR A 36 -8.90 20.67 1.67
CA THR A 36 -10.23 20.28 2.18
C THR A 36 -10.94 21.48 2.81
N ALA A 37 -10.25 22.30 3.60
CA ALA A 37 -10.82 23.50 4.20
C ALA A 37 -11.36 24.50 3.16
N ARG A 38 -10.73 24.56 1.98
CA ARG A 38 -11.11 25.47 0.89
C ARG A 38 -12.22 24.94 -0.01
N THR A 39 -12.36 23.62 -0.12
CA THR A 39 -13.23 22.98 -1.14
C THR A 39 -14.40 22.20 -0.55
N ALA A 40 -14.32 21.77 0.72
CA ALA A 40 -15.32 20.88 1.29
C ALA A 40 -16.63 21.61 1.60
N VAL A 41 -17.66 21.30 0.81
CA VAL A 41 -19.04 21.75 1.05
C VAL A 41 -19.72 20.91 2.13
N HIS A 42 -19.26 19.68 2.38
CA HIS A 42 -19.89 18.72 3.28
C HIS A 42 -18.98 18.26 4.41
N ARG A 43 -19.52 18.20 5.63
CA ARG A 43 -18.81 17.75 6.84
C ARG A 43 -18.25 16.32 6.73
N ARG A 44 -18.82 15.47 5.87
CA ARG A 44 -18.37 14.08 5.69
C ARG A 44 -17.01 13.97 5.01
N VAL A 45 -16.67 14.89 4.12
CA VAL A 45 -15.35 14.90 3.44
C VAL A 45 -14.21 15.01 4.46
N TRP A 46 -14.42 15.74 5.55
CA TRP A 46 -13.45 15.83 6.65
C TRP A 46 -13.12 14.49 7.30
N LEU A 47 -14.03 13.51 7.27
CA LEU A 47 -13.75 12.18 7.81
C LEU A 47 -12.77 11.41 6.90
N ALA A 48 -12.92 11.53 5.58
CA ALA A 48 -11.97 10.95 4.63
C ALA A 48 -10.60 11.66 4.70
N THR A 49 -10.59 13.00 4.74
CA THR A 49 -9.35 13.77 4.93
C THR A 49 -8.69 13.45 6.26
N GLY A 50 -9.45 13.33 7.34
CA GLY A 50 -8.92 12.94 8.64
C GLY A 50 -8.27 11.57 8.61
N ALA A 51 -8.89 10.58 7.98
CA ALA A 51 -8.29 9.25 7.79
C ALA A 51 -7.00 9.31 6.95
N ALA A 52 -6.97 10.13 5.90
CA ALA A 52 -5.79 10.35 5.07
C ALA A 52 -4.64 11.00 5.86
N VAL A 53 -4.94 12.01 6.67
CA VAL A 53 -3.96 12.66 7.56
C VAL A 53 -3.45 11.69 8.61
N LEU A 54 -4.31 10.84 9.18
CA LEU A 54 -3.88 9.79 10.12
C LEU A 54 -2.93 8.78 9.46
N VAL A 55 -3.17 8.41 8.19
CA VAL A 55 -2.23 7.58 7.42
C VAL A 55 -0.88 8.26 7.29
N LEU A 56 -0.85 9.54 6.90
CA LEU A 56 0.40 10.28 6.75
C LEU A 56 1.12 10.45 8.10
N ALA A 57 0.38 10.72 9.17
CA ALA A 57 0.91 10.83 10.53
C ALA A 57 1.55 9.51 10.99
N ALA A 58 0.95 8.36 10.65
CA ALA A 58 1.51 7.06 10.99
C ALA A 58 2.91 6.83 10.41
N PHE A 59 3.25 7.47 9.29
CA PHE A 59 4.57 7.37 8.68
C PHE A 59 5.61 8.36 9.23
N THR A 60 5.21 9.31 10.08
CA THR A 60 6.13 10.34 10.56
C THR A 60 7.06 9.88 11.66
N THR A 61 6.62 8.97 12.54
CA THR A 61 7.44 8.48 13.64
C THR A 61 7.13 7.02 13.93
N PRO A 62 8.12 6.22 14.37
CA PRO A 62 7.89 4.83 14.76
C PRO A 62 6.78 4.66 15.80
N ALA A 63 6.72 5.57 16.79
CA ALA A 63 5.69 5.55 17.83
C ALA A 63 4.26 5.70 17.28
N LEU A 64 4.09 6.42 16.17
CA LEU A 64 2.81 6.58 15.50
C LEU A 64 2.54 5.51 14.43
N GLY A 65 3.51 4.65 14.13
CA GLY A 65 3.38 3.57 13.15
C GLY A 65 2.18 2.67 13.42
N THR A 66 1.83 2.47 14.70
CA THR A 66 0.67 1.70 15.14
C THR A 66 -0.67 2.30 14.69
N LEU A 67 -0.73 3.61 14.42
CA LEU A 67 -1.93 4.25 13.90
C LEU A 67 -2.29 3.74 12.50
N TRP A 68 -1.31 3.24 11.73
CA TRP A 68 -1.54 2.64 10.42
C TRP A 68 -2.62 1.56 10.45
N PHE A 69 -2.62 0.74 11.52
CA PHE A 69 -3.54 -0.37 11.72
C PHE A 69 -5.01 0.06 11.76
N VAL A 70 -5.29 1.33 12.08
CA VAL A 70 -6.64 1.91 12.08
C VAL A 70 -6.83 2.86 10.92
N ALA A 71 -5.82 3.68 10.64
CA ALA A 71 -5.88 4.77 9.68
C ALA A 71 -6.12 4.26 8.26
N PHE A 72 -5.40 3.21 7.82
CA PHE A 72 -5.59 2.67 6.48
C PHE A 72 -6.95 1.98 6.32
N PRO A 73 -7.39 1.06 7.21
CA PRO A 73 -8.74 0.49 7.15
C PRO A 73 -9.85 1.54 7.14
N LEU A 74 -9.70 2.59 7.95
CA LEU A 74 -10.64 3.70 7.98
C LEU A 74 -10.65 4.42 6.63
N LEU A 75 -9.48 4.83 6.12
CA LEU A 75 -9.34 5.49 4.82
C LEU A 75 -9.95 4.63 3.70
N ALA A 76 -9.56 3.37 3.60
CA ALA A 76 -10.06 2.41 2.63
C ALA A 76 -11.55 2.06 2.81
N SER A 77 -12.19 2.46 3.91
CA SER A 77 -13.63 2.24 4.08
C SER A 77 -14.46 3.48 3.72
N VAL A 78 -13.89 4.67 3.93
CA VAL A 78 -14.65 5.94 3.90
C VAL A 78 -14.29 6.83 2.73
N PHE A 79 -13.12 6.67 2.14
CA PHE A 79 -12.66 7.49 1.02
C PHE A 79 -13.50 7.24 -0.26
N PRO A 80 -13.79 8.28 -1.08
CA PRO A 80 -13.41 9.70 -0.92
C PRO A 80 -14.44 10.56 -0.17
N ASP A 81 -15.69 10.13 -0.07
CA ASP A 81 -16.82 10.99 0.37
C ASP A 81 -17.09 10.97 1.90
N GLY A 82 -16.35 10.16 2.64
CA GLY A 82 -16.52 9.96 4.08
C GLY A 82 -17.62 8.95 4.48
N ARG A 83 -18.21 8.20 3.54
CA ARG A 83 -19.22 7.18 3.83
C ARG A 83 -18.60 5.80 3.83
N PHE A 84 -18.94 4.99 4.83
CA PHE A 84 -18.56 3.58 4.86
C PHE A 84 -19.21 2.80 3.72
N VAL A 85 -18.38 2.36 2.77
CA VAL A 85 -18.83 1.53 1.64
C VAL A 85 -17.83 0.40 1.40
N PRO A 86 -18.27 -0.87 1.48
CA PRO A 86 -19.58 -1.33 1.94
C PRO A 86 -19.88 -0.99 3.42
N ARG A 87 -21.15 -0.80 3.80
CA ARG A 87 -21.53 -0.45 5.19
C ARG A 87 -21.06 -1.43 6.26
N TRP A 88 -20.78 -2.69 5.90
CA TRP A 88 -20.29 -3.70 6.83
C TRP A 88 -18.83 -3.48 7.23
N THR A 89 -18.06 -2.66 6.49
CA THR A 89 -16.65 -2.39 6.81
C THR A 89 -16.45 -1.60 8.11
N VAL A 90 -17.53 -1.02 8.67
CA VAL A 90 -17.52 -0.43 10.01
C VAL A 90 -17.03 -1.44 11.05
N VAL A 91 -17.51 -2.69 10.99
CA VAL A 91 -17.18 -3.73 11.96
C VAL A 91 -15.68 -4.03 11.98
N PRO A 92 -15.03 -4.41 10.85
CA PRO A 92 -13.59 -4.68 10.86
C PRO A 92 -12.76 -3.43 11.17
N VAL A 93 -13.18 -2.22 10.76
CA VAL A 93 -12.47 -0.98 11.16
C VAL A 93 -12.49 -0.79 12.68
N VAL A 94 -13.64 -0.99 13.33
CA VAL A 94 -13.75 -0.90 14.79
C VAL A 94 -12.91 -1.99 15.47
N LEU A 95 -12.88 -3.21 14.93
CA LEU A 95 -12.04 -4.28 15.46
C LEU A 95 -10.55 -3.95 15.36
N CYS A 96 -10.10 -3.22 14.33
CA CYS A 96 -8.72 -2.76 14.23
C CYS A 96 -8.32 -1.72 15.29
N VAL A 97 -9.28 -1.02 15.91
CA VAL A 97 -9.00 -0.04 16.98
C VAL A 97 -8.47 -0.70 18.25
N VAL A 98 -9.01 -1.88 18.59
CA VAL A 98 -8.63 -2.62 19.81
C VAL A 98 -7.12 -2.91 19.87
N PRO A 99 -6.51 -3.61 18.89
CA PRO A 99 -5.09 -3.91 18.94
C PRO A 99 -4.22 -2.66 18.89
N ALA A 100 -4.60 -1.65 18.10
CA ALA A 100 -3.87 -0.39 18.05
C ALA A 100 -3.89 0.35 19.39
N THR A 101 -5.01 0.30 20.12
CA THR A 101 -5.11 0.91 21.46
C THR A 101 -4.28 0.14 22.48
N ILE A 102 -4.30 -1.20 22.43
CA ILE A 102 -3.47 -2.04 23.29
C ILE A 102 -1.99 -1.71 23.08
N GLU A 103 -1.54 -1.62 21.82
CA GLU A 103 -0.16 -1.33 21.49
C GLU A 103 0.27 0.09 21.91
N LEU A 104 -0.64 1.07 21.83
CA LEU A 104 -0.36 2.45 22.28
C LEU A 104 -0.21 2.56 23.81
N VAL A 105 -0.98 1.77 24.57
CA VAL A 105 -0.95 1.79 26.05
C VAL A 105 0.15 0.88 26.60
N SER A 106 0.43 -0.22 25.90
CA SER A 106 1.41 -1.23 26.28
C SER A 106 2.20 -1.68 25.05
N PRO A 107 3.24 -0.91 24.63
CA PRO A 107 4.07 -1.26 23.49
C PRO A 107 4.66 -2.68 23.62
N GLY A 108 4.65 -3.44 22.53
CA GLY A 108 5.09 -4.85 22.50
C GLY A 108 4.00 -5.86 22.82
N ALA A 109 2.96 -5.49 23.60
CA ALA A 109 1.96 -6.45 24.07
C ALA A 109 1.15 -7.09 22.92
N TRP A 110 0.97 -6.36 21.82
CA TRP A 110 0.32 -6.89 20.63
C TRP A 110 1.34 -7.20 19.54
N SER A 111 2.29 -6.30 19.25
CA SER A 111 3.24 -6.45 18.15
C SER A 111 4.11 -7.71 18.20
N ASP A 112 4.42 -8.25 19.38
CA ASP A 112 5.22 -9.48 19.54
C ASP A 112 4.46 -10.78 19.19
N GLN A 113 3.15 -10.70 18.95
CA GLN A 113 2.31 -11.86 18.65
C GLN A 113 2.35 -12.21 17.13
N PRO A 114 2.16 -13.49 16.72
CA PRO A 114 2.26 -13.92 15.32
C PRO A 114 0.97 -13.61 14.51
N TRP A 115 0.43 -12.40 14.62
CA TRP A 115 -0.81 -11.99 13.95
C TRP A 115 -0.58 -11.26 12.63
N TRP A 116 0.67 -10.89 12.32
CA TRP A 116 1.02 -10.07 11.15
C TRP A 116 0.47 -10.65 9.85
N THR A 117 0.44 -11.98 9.70
CA THR A 117 -0.10 -12.66 8.51
C THR A 117 -1.58 -12.40 8.34
N TYR A 118 -2.36 -12.48 9.43
CA TYR A 118 -3.80 -12.21 9.39
C TYR A 118 -4.08 -10.74 9.08
N PHE A 119 -3.24 -9.84 9.58
CA PHE A 119 -3.36 -8.42 9.26
C PHE A 119 -3.03 -8.12 7.79
N ALA A 120 -1.93 -8.68 7.26
CA ALA A 120 -1.60 -8.54 5.84
C ALA A 120 -2.76 -9.03 4.95
N VAL A 121 -3.37 -10.16 5.30
CA VAL A 121 -4.56 -10.67 4.61
C VAL A 121 -5.77 -9.75 4.79
N SER A 122 -5.96 -9.13 5.96
CA SER A 122 -7.08 -8.19 6.18
C SER A 122 -6.93 -6.91 5.36
N GLN A 123 -5.70 -6.48 5.03
CA GLN A 123 -5.49 -5.34 4.12
C GLN A 123 -6.07 -5.62 2.73
N LEU A 124 -5.99 -6.86 2.25
CA LEU A 124 -6.62 -7.28 1.00
C LEU A 124 -8.15 -7.16 1.04
N LEU A 125 -8.77 -7.36 2.20
CA LEU A 125 -10.20 -7.17 2.40
C LEU A 125 -10.60 -5.69 2.20
N PHE A 126 -9.83 -4.76 2.76
CA PHE A 126 -10.06 -3.33 2.62
C PHE A 126 -9.76 -2.83 1.20
N LEU A 127 -8.73 -3.37 0.56
CA LEU A 127 -8.47 -3.10 -0.86
C LEU A 127 -9.60 -3.62 -1.75
N ALA A 128 -10.14 -4.81 -1.46
CA ALA A 128 -11.30 -5.36 -2.16
C ALA A 128 -12.56 -4.51 -1.93
N ALA A 129 -12.74 -3.92 -0.73
CA ALA A 129 -13.81 -2.98 -0.44
C ALA A 129 -13.68 -1.69 -1.29
N GLN A 130 -12.47 -1.15 -1.44
CA GLN A 130 -12.18 -0.02 -2.33
C GLN A 130 -12.50 -0.35 -3.79
N VAL A 131 -12.08 -1.53 -4.28
CA VAL A 131 -12.43 -1.99 -5.64
C VAL A 131 -13.94 -2.17 -5.79
N HIS A 132 -14.62 -2.73 -4.79
CA HIS A 132 -16.08 -2.86 -4.82
C HIS A 132 -16.77 -1.51 -4.96
N ARG A 133 -16.34 -0.53 -4.16
CA ARG A 133 -16.86 0.84 -4.19
C ARG A 133 -16.60 1.50 -5.54
N TYR A 134 -15.36 1.45 -6.02
CA TYR A 134 -14.90 1.97 -7.31
C TYR A 134 -15.84 1.53 -8.44
N ARG A 135 -16.23 0.25 -8.44
CA ARG A 135 -17.03 -0.31 -9.52
C ARG A 135 -18.52 -0.05 -9.40
N ARG A 136 -19.10 -0.18 -8.21
CA ARG A 136 -20.57 -0.20 -8.05
C ARG A 136 -21.21 1.10 -7.61
N ARG A 137 -20.48 1.99 -6.95
CA ARG A 137 -21.05 3.14 -6.24
C ARG A 137 -20.42 4.48 -6.60
N ALA A 138 -19.17 4.48 -7.04
CA ALA A 138 -18.41 5.71 -7.28
C ALA A 138 -18.85 6.44 -8.55
N THR A 139 -19.03 7.76 -8.45
CA THR A 139 -19.20 8.67 -9.60
C THR A 139 -17.91 8.75 -10.42
N THR A 140 -17.94 9.37 -11.60
CA THR A 140 -16.74 9.53 -12.45
C THR A 140 -15.61 10.25 -11.71
N GLU A 141 -15.91 11.33 -11.00
CA GLU A 141 -14.92 12.09 -10.22
C GLU A 141 -14.38 11.28 -9.04
N GLU A 142 -15.25 10.58 -8.30
CA GLU A 142 -14.83 9.74 -7.18
C GLU A 142 -13.94 8.57 -7.63
N ARG A 143 -14.18 8.04 -8.83
CA ARG A 143 -13.37 6.96 -9.41
C ARG A 143 -11.94 7.42 -9.63
N GLU A 144 -11.73 8.62 -10.17
CA GLU A 144 -10.39 9.18 -10.36
C GLU A 144 -9.63 9.30 -9.04
N SER A 145 -10.28 9.80 -7.97
CA SER A 145 -9.69 9.86 -6.63
C SER A 145 -9.29 8.48 -6.09
N VAL A 146 -10.19 7.49 -6.21
CA VAL A 146 -9.98 6.14 -5.67
C VAL A 146 -8.85 5.41 -6.40
N ARG A 147 -8.68 5.62 -7.71
CA ARG A 147 -7.60 5.00 -8.50
C ARG A 147 -6.22 5.35 -7.96
N TRP A 148 -6.02 6.60 -7.53
CA TRP A 148 -4.75 7.01 -6.93
C TRP A 148 -4.42 6.24 -5.64
N ILE A 149 -5.42 6.01 -4.79
CA ILE A 149 -5.22 5.25 -3.55
C ILE A 149 -4.95 3.77 -3.86
N ILE A 150 -5.74 3.17 -4.77
CA ILE A 150 -5.53 1.77 -5.17
C ILE A 150 -4.13 1.61 -5.77
N LEU A 151 -3.72 2.50 -6.68
CA LEU A 151 -2.40 2.48 -7.29
C LEU A 151 -1.30 2.64 -6.22
N GLY A 152 -1.38 3.67 -5.37
CA GLY A 152 -0.39 3.91 -4.32
C GLY A 152 -0.24 2.72 -3.37
N THR A 153 -1.37 2.12 -2.96
CA THR A 153 -1.38 0.91 -2.12
C THR A 153 -0.70 -0.27 -2.82
N LEU A 154 -1.09 -0.56 -4.05
CA LEU A 154 -0.53 -1.68 -4.82
C LEU A 154 0.96 -1.49 -5.11
N VAL A 155 1.42 -0.27 -5.39
CA VAL A 155 2.84 -0.01 -5.62
C VAL A 155 3.63 -0.13 -4.32
N THR A 156 3.14 0.42 -3.21
CA THR A 156 3.78 0.26 -1.88
C THR A 156 3.90 -1.21 -1.49
N MET A 157 2.84 -2.01 -1.66
CA MET A 157 2.89 -3.45 -1.41
C MET A 157 3.93 -4.15 -2.30
N ALA A 158 4.10 -3.71 -3.56
CA ALA A 158 5.03 -4.31 -4.49
C ALA A 158 6.47 -3.96 -4.12
N CYS A 159 6.73 -2.72 -3.70
CA CYS A 159 8.01 -2.30 -3.15
C CYS A 159 8.39 -3.12 -1.91
N TYR A 160 7.45 -3.32 -0.97
CA TYR A 160 7.72 -4.14 0.21
C TYR A 160 7.96 -5.62 -0.12
N ALA A 161 7.21 -6.19 -1.07
CA ALA A 161 7.46 -7.55 -1.54
C ALA A 161 8.84 -7.69 -2.19
N ALA A 162 9.29 -6.68 -2.95
CA ALA A 162 10.62 -6.64 -3.55
C ALA A 162 11.73 -6.51 -2.51
N ILE A 163 11.52 -5.68 -1.47
CA ILE A 163 12.44 -5.56 -0.33
C ILE A 163 12.53 -6.89 0.41
N ALA A 164 11.41 -7.48 0.81
CA ALA A 164 11.40 -8.79 1.47
C ALA A 164 12.15 -9.85 0.64
N ALA A 165 11.93 -9.90 -0.68
CA ALA A 165 12.63 -10.84 -1.55
C ALA A 165 14.14 -10.59 -1.64
N ALA A 166 14.59 -9.33 -1.55
CA ALA A 166 16.01 -8.96 -1.63
C ALA A 166 16.78 -9.13 -0.30
N TRP A 167 16.06 -9.06 0.83
CA TRP A 167 16.59 -9.11 2.20
C TRP A 167 16.02 -10.28 3.02
N GLY A 168 15.95 -11.47 2.43
CA GLY A 168 15.69 -12.71 3.16
C GLY A 168 14.31 -12.87 3.80
N GLY A 169 13.38 -11.95 3.56
CA GLY A 169 12.03 -11.91 4.14
C GLY A 169 11.82 -10.76 5.14
N ASP A 170 12.89 -10.18 5.65
CA ASP A 170 12.83 -9.18 6.74
C ASP A 170 12.86 -7.75 6.18
N VAL A 171 11.77 -7.03 6.40
CA VAL A 171 11.60 -5.67 5.89
C VAL A 171 12.08 -4.66 6.93
N GLY A 172 13.18 -3.96 6.63
CA GLY A 172 13.68 -2.87 7.47
C GLY A 172 14.52 -3.28 8.68
N GLU A 173 14.68 -4.57 8.95
CA GLU A 173 15.39 -5.07 10.15
C GLU A 173 16.79 -5.63 9.85
N GLU A 174 17.03 -6.15 8.63
CA GLU A 174 18.28 -6.84 8.32
C GLU A 174 19.48 -5.90 8.09
N SER A 175 19.23 -4.67 7.61
CA SER A 175 20.29 -3.68 7.33
C SER A 175 19.75 -2.26 7.21
N ASP A 176 20.62 -1.26 7.40
CA ASP A 176 20.28 0.15 7.19
C ASP A 176 19.79 0.44 5.75
N TRP A 177 20.28 -0.31 4.76
CA TRP A 177 19.80 -0.22 3.38
C TRP A 177 18.39 -0.76 3.20
N SER A 178 18.03 -1.86 3.88
CA SER A 178 16.67 -2.38 3.92
C SER A 178 15.72 -1.37 4.59
N LEU A 179 16.19 -0.72 5.67
CA LEU A 179 15.45 0.35 6.34
C LEU A 179 15.25 1.56 5.42
N ALA A 180 16.31 2.02 4.74
CA ALA A 180 16.23 3.13 3.79
C ALA A 180 15.26 2.83 2.64
N ALA A 181 15.31 1.62 2.08
CA ALA A 181 14.39 1.18 1.03
C ALA A 181 12.94 1.12 1.55
N SER A 182 12.74 0.67 2.78
CA SER A 182 11.43 0.59 3.44
C SER A 182 10.81 1.97 3.66
N ASN A 183 11.60 2.97 4.04
CA ASN A 183 11.15 4.36 4.14
C ASN A 183 10.66 4.88 2.77
N LEU A 184 11.40 4.61 1.70
CA LEU A 184 11.03 5.04 0.35
C LEU A 184 9.80 4.29 -0.20
N ALA A 185 9.60 3.02 0.20
CA ALA A 185 8.46 2.21 -0.21
C ALA A 185 7.10 2.77 0.26
N LEU A 186 7.09 3.68 1.24
CA LEU A 186 5.88 4.36 1.74
C LEU A 186 5.47 5.58 0.89
N LEU A 187 6.37 6.12 0.07
CA LEU A 187 6.08 7.29 -0.76
C LEU A 187 4.92 7.07 -1.76
N PRO A 188 4.80 5.92 -2.46
CA PRO A 188 3.72 5.70 -3.41
C PRO A 188 2.32 5.86 -2.80
N ILE A 189 2.08 5.28 -1.62
CA ILE A 189 0.80 5.45 -0.94
C ILE A 189 0.60 6.87 -0.40
N ALA A 190 1.62 7.50 0.18
CA ALA A 190 1.51 8.89 0.66
C ALA A 190 1.15 9.85 -0.49
N LEU A 191 1.82 9.71 -1.63
CA LEU A 191 1.57 10.49 -2.84
C LEU A 191 0.22 10.14 -3.46
N GLY A 192 -0.17 8.87 -3.50
CA GLY A 192 -1.47 8.44 -4.01
C GLY A 192 -2.64 9.00 -3.20
N VAL A 193 -2.53 9.00 -1.87
CA VAL A 193 -3.54 9.62 -1.00
C VAL A 193 -3.64 11.12 -1.25
N ALA A 194 -2.51 11.82 -1.35
CA ALA A 194 -2.50 13.26 -1.64
C ALA A 194 -3.06 13.60 -3.02
N ALA A 195 -2.63 12.89 -4.06
CA ALA A 195 -3.08 13.09 -5.43
C ALA A 195 -4.58 12.81 -5.59
N GLY A 196 -5.07 11.74 -4.95
CA GLY A 196 -6.48 11.37 -4.96
C GLY A 196 -7.40 12.43 -4.34
N VAL A 197 -6.91 13.19 -3.35
CA VAL A 197 -7.68 14.29 -2.74
C VAL A 197 -7.53 15.59 -3.53
N VAL A 198 -6.30 15.99 -3.87
CA VAL A 198 -6.02 17.36 -4.34
C VAL A 198 -6.25 17.52 -5.85
N ARG A 199 -5.95 16.49 -6.65
CA ARG A 199 -5.97 16.59 -8.11
C ARG A 199 -6.27 15.24 -8.78
N PRO A 200 -7.48 14.68 -8.58
CA PRO A 200 -7.83 13.34 -9.07
C PRO A 200 -7.64 13.17 -10.59
N GLY A 201 -8.10 14.13 -11.40
CA GLY A 201 -7.94 14.13 -12.86
C GLY A 201 -6.64 14.73 -13.39
N GLY A 202 -5.59 14.85 -12.56
CA GLY A 202 -4.36 15.55 -12.93
C GLY A 202 -3.44 14.81 -13.91
N LEU A 203 -3.49 13.48 -13.91
CA LEU A 203 -2.67 12.58 -14.73
C LEU A 203 -3.51 11.36 -15.13
N ASP A 204 -3.14 10.71 -16.23
CA ASP A 204 -3.74 9.43 -16.65
C ASP A 204 -3.20 8.28 -15.77
N VAL A 205 -3.90 8.03 -14.66
CA VAL A 205 -3.60 6.96 -13.69
C VAL A 205 -3.99 5.59 -14.23
N ASP A 206 -4.89 5.53 -15.21
CA ASP A 206 -5.54 4.28 -15.64
C ASP A 206 -4.50 3.34 -16.23
N ARG A 207 -3.57 3.87 -17.03
CA ARG A 207 -2.47 3.07 -17.60
C ARG A 207 -1.53 2.53 -16.53
N ALA A 208 -1.16 3.37 -15.55
CA ALA A 208 -0.27 2.94 -14.46
C ALA A 208 -0.95 1.85 -13.62
N LEU A 209 -2.20 2.08 -13.21
CA LEU A 209 -2.99 1.11 -12.46
C LEU A 209 -3.18 -0.21 -13.22
N HIS A 210 -3.45 -0.14 -14.52
CA HIS A 210 -3.58 -1.34 -15.37
C HIS A 210 -2.31 -2.19 -15.36
N LEU A 211 -1.16 -1.56 -15.59
CA LEU A 211 0.13 -2.24 -15.56
C LEU A 211 0.44 -2.83 -14.17
N THR A 212 0.15 -2.08 -13.11
CA THR A 212 0.35 -2.54 -11.74
C THR A 212 -0.53 -3.76 -11.44
N VAL A 213 -1.83 -3.72 -11.76
CA VAL A 213 -2.74 -4.87 -11.55
C VAL A 213 -2.32 -6.07 -12.38
N ALA A 214 -1.95 -5.87 -13.65
CA ALA A 214 -1.45 -6.96 -14.48
C ALA A 214 -0.16 -7.57 -13.90
N GLY A 215 0.75 -6.74 -13.37
CA GLY A 215 1.96 -7.18 -12.67
C GLY A 215 1.68 -7.99 -11.41
N TRP A 216 0.69 -7.59 -10.61
CA TRP A 216 0.27 -8.32 -9.40
C TRP A 216 -0.29 -9.72 -9.68
N VAL A 217 -0.79 -9.96 -10.89
CA VAL A 217 -1.17 -11.31 -11.34
C VAL A 217 0.02 -12.04 -11.95
N GLY A 218 0.75 -11.36 -12.85
CA GLY A 218 1.80 -11.98 -13.64
C GLY A 218 3.02 -12.37 -12.82
N VAL A 219 3.58 -11.44 -12.05
CA VAL A 219 4.86 -11.64 -11.35
C VAL A 219 4.79 -12.78 -10.34
N PRO A 220 3.81 -12.86 -9.42
CA PRO A 220 3.78 -13.94 -8.44
C PRO A 220 3.56 -15.31 -9.09
N VAL A 221 2.71 -15.39 -10.12
CA VAL A 221 2.44 -16.67 -10.81
C VAL A 221 3.68 -17.15 -11.57
N LEU A 222 4.40 -16.26 -12.26
CA LEU A 222 5.64 -16.62 -12.94
C LEU A 222 6.75 -16.97 -11.96
N ALA A 223 6.88 -16.24 -10.85
CA ALA A 223 7.83 -16.55 -9.79
C ALA A 223 7.57 -17.94 -9.17
N ALA A 224 6.31 -18.26 -8.85
CA ALA A 224 5.93 -19.58 -8.35
C ALA A 224 6.18 -20.68 -9.40
N THR A 225 5.88 -20.41 -10.67
CA THR A 225 6.12 -21.34 -11.78
C THR A 225 7.61 -21.56 -12.05
N TYR A 226 8.47 -20.58 -11.74
CA TYR A 226 9.92 -20.77 -11.77
C TYR A 226 10.39 -21.59 -10.57
N ALA A 227 9.94 -21.21 -9.37
CA ALA A 227 10.44 -21.77 -8.10
C ALA A 227 10.16 -23.27 -7.99
N VAL A 228 8.91 -23.71 -8.24
CA VAL A 228 8.51 -25.11 -8.02
C VAL A 228 9.29 -26.10 -8.90
N PRO A 229 9.42 -25.93 -10.23
CA PRO A 229 10.21 -26.83 -11.06
C PRO A 229 11.71 -26.65 -10.83
N SER A 230 12.19 -25.45 -10.49
CA SER A 230 13.61 -25.24 -10.22
C SER A 230 14.09 -26.03 -9.01
N THR A 231 13.28 -26.09 -7.94
CA THR A 231 13.64 -26.87 -6.74
C THR A 231 13.55 -28.37 -6.96
N LEU A 232 12.64 -28.84 -7.83
CA LEU A 232 12.42 -30.27 -8.07
C LEU A 232 13.32 -30.87 -9.15
N LEU A 233 13.59 -30.11 -10.22
CA LEU A 233 14.21 -30.61 -11.46
C LEU A 233 15.46 -29.82 -11.88
N GLY A 234 15.71 -28.65 -11.27
CA GLY A 234 16.82 -27.75 -11.60
C GLY A 234 16.40 -26.52 -12.41
N GLY A 235 17.26 -25.50 -12.42
CA GLY A 235 16.91 -24.16 -12.92
C GLY A 235 16.47 -24.09 -14.39
N TRP A 236 17.00 -24.95 -15.27
CA TRP A 236 16.57 -24.99 -16.67
C TRP A 236 15.11 -25.37 -16.84
N TRP A 237 14.60 -26.29 -16.01
CA TRP A 237 13.18 -26.66 -16.03
C TRP A 237 12.28 -25.55 -15.50
N GLY A 238 12.74 -24.79 -14.50
CA GLY A 238 12.06 -23.57 -14.06
C GLY A 238 11.97 -22.53 -15.17
N ALA A 239 13.08 -22.26 -15.86
CA ALA A 239 13.09 -21.32 -16.99
C ALA A 239 12.18 -21.78 -18.14
N ALA A 240 12.21 -23.08 -18.49
CA ALA A 240 11.34 -23.64 -19.51
C ALA A 240 9.85 -23.55 -19.12
N ALA A 241 9.51 -23.83 -17.86
CA ALA A 241 8.16 -23.72 -17.34
C ALA A 241 7.64 -22.28 -17.43
N VAL A 242 8.45 -21.30 -17.02
CA VAL A 242 8.12 -19.87 -17.18
C VAL A 242 7.88 -19.53 -18.64
N GLY A 243 8.77 -19.95 -19.56
CA GLY A 243 8.60 -19.73 -21.00
C GLY A 243 7.28 -20.27 -21.54
N ALA A 244 6.86 -21.45 -21.07
CA ALA A 244 5.61 -22.09 -21.47
C ALA A 244 4.36 -21.34 -20.96
N VAL A 245 4.40 -20.78 -19.75
CA VAL A 245 3.23 -20.12 -19.14
C VAL A 245 3.22 -18.59 -19.26
N ALA A 246 4.31 -17.95 -19.69
CA ALA A 246 4.42 -16.49 -19.75
C ALA A 246 3.28 -15.84 -20.55
N TRP A 247 2.98 -16.38 -21.73
CA TRP A 247 1.89 -15.88 -22.57
C TRP A 247 0.50 -16.00 -21.92
N PRO A 248 0.02 -17.19 -21.48
CA PRO A 248 -1.30 -17.30 -20.86
C PRO A 248 -1.41 -16.51 -19.55
N VAL A 249 -0.34 -16.44 -18.76
CA VAL A 249 -0.31 -15.62 -17.53
C VAL A 249 -0.40 -14.13 -17.87
N GLY A 250 0.29 -13.66 -18.92
CA GLY A 250 0.17 -12.29 -19.40
C GLY A 250 -1.26 -11.94 -19.87
N LEU A 251 -1.92 -12.85 -20.59
CA LEU A 251 -3.33 -12.67 -20.99
C LEU A 251 -4.27 -12.62 -19.79
N LEU A 252 -4.07 -13.50 -18.80
CA LEU A 252 -4.84 -13.49 -17.57
C LEU A 252 -4.66 -12.16 -16.80
N GLY A 253 -3.41 -11.71 -16.63
CA GLY A 253 -3.11 -10.45 -15.97
C GLY A 253 -3.77 -9.25 -16.66
N ARG A 254 -3.69 -9.19 -18.01
CA ARG A 254 -4.39 -8.16 -18.80
C ARG A 254 -5.90 -8.22 -18.61
N ARG A 255 -6.50 -9.42 -18.62
CA ARG A 255 -7.95 -9.59 -18.43
C ARG A 255 -8.41 -9.14 -17.04
N VAL A 256 -7.63 -9.44 -16.00
CA VAL A 256 -7.90 -8.98 -14.64
C VAL A 256 -7.76 -7.45 -14.57
N ALA A 257 -6.70 -6.88 -15.14
CA ALA A 257 -6.49 -5.44 -15.19
C ALA A 257 -7.62 -4.71 -15.95
N ASP A 258 -8.06 -5.23 -17.09
CA ASP A 258 -9.20 -4.68 -17.84
C ASP A 258 -10.50 -4.73 -17.03
N TRP A 259 -10.71 -5.81 -16.26
CA TRP A 259 -11.87 -5.95 -15.38
C TRP A 259 -11.82 -5.02 -14.17
N VAL A 260 -10.62 -4.77 -13.61
CA VAL A 260 -10.46 -3.86 -12.48
C VAL A 260 -10.59 -2.40 -12.93
N VAL A 261 -9.95 -2.02 -14.04
CA VAL A 261 -9.81 -0.61 -14.43
C VAL A 261 -11.01 -0.14 -15.27
N TYR A 262 -11.44 -0.93 -16.27
CA TYR A 262 -12.36 -0.46 -17.30
C TYR A 262 -13.80 -1.01 -17.23
N ARG A 263 -14.09 -2.04 -16.41
CA ARG A 263 -15.42 -2.67 -16.32
C ARG A 263 -16.08 -2.52 -14.96
#